data_AF-A0A1H1KRU5-F1
#
_entry.id   AF-A0A1H1KRU5-F1
#
_cell.length_a   1.000
_cell.length_b   1.000
_cell.length_c   1.000
_cell.angle_alpha   90.00
_cell.angle_beta   90.00
_cell.angle_gamma   90.00
#
_symmetry.space_group_name_H-M   'P 1'
#
loop_
_entity.id
_entity.type
_entity.pdbx_description
1 polymer ?
#
loop_
_entity_poly.entity_id
_entity_poly.type
_entity_poly.pdbx_seq_one_letter_code
_entity_poly.pdbx_strand_id
1 'polypeptide(L)'
;MNEAKMTELTQAEDMAYFRADLCLYSPESYCLDEKKGICNDMMATSKAVLDTMCNDFEQHSPRCSRQAPGHALCLRRRSPQWRWDVLVGEGGSLYHELEPLG
;
A
#
# COMPACT_ATOMS: atom_id res chain seq x y z
N MET A 1 3.21 13.23 9.79
CA MET A 1 3.57 11.81 9.94
C MET A 1 4.41 11.61 11.19
N ASN A 2 4.20 10.56 11.99
CA ASN A 2 5.12 10.23 13.10
C ASN A 2 6.33 9.48 12.55
N GLU A 3 7.53 10.06 12.70
CA GLU A 3 8.79 9.50 12.17
C GLU A 3 9.15 8.15 12.79
N ALA A 4 8.99 7.99 14.11
CA ALA A 4 9.27 6.73 14.79
C ALA A 4 8.35 5.60 14.28
N LYS A 5 7.06 5.90 14.07
CA LYS A 5 6.10 4.95 13.51
C LYS A 5 6.48 4.52 12.10
N MET A 6 6.90 5.46 11.25
CA MET A 6 7.32 5.12 9.89
C MET A 6 8.59 4.28 9.87
N THR A 7 9.57 4.62 10.70
CA THR A 7 10.80 3.82 10.83
C THR A 7 10.50 2.39 11.26
N GLU A 8 9.59 2.19 12.22
CA GLU A 8 9.18 0.84 12.64
C GLU A 8 8.50 0.06 11.51
N LEU A 9 7.59 0.69 10.77
CA LEU A 9 6.90 0.06 9.64
C LEU A 9 7.87 -0.30 8.50
N THR A 10 8.79 0.59 8.17
CA THR A 10 9.82 0.34 7.15
C THR A 10 10.75 -0.78 7.57
N GLN A 11 11.18 -0.83 8.84
CA GLN A 11 11.99 -1.95 9.33
C GLN A 11 11.24 -3.29 9.28
N ALA A 12 9.94 -3.30 9.59
CA ALA A 12 9.11 -4.50 9.49
C ALA A 12 8.98 -4.97 8.03
N GLU A 13 8.78 -4.03 7.10
CA GLU A 13 8.77 -4.29 5.66
C GLU A 13 10.11 -4.86 5.19
N ASP A 14 11.23 -4.20 5.49
CA ASP A 14 12.58 -4.66 5.11
C ASP A 14 12.85 -6.09 5.63
N MET A 15 12.44 -6.39 6.86
CA MET A 15 12.57 -7.74 7.42
C MET A 15 11.73 -8.79 6.71
N ALA A 16 10.53 -8.43 6.23
CA ALA A 16 9.68 -9.34 5.45
C ALA A 16 10.30 -9.65 4.08
N TYR A 17 10.82 -8.63 3.38
CA TYR A 17 11.54 -8.81 2.12
C TYR A 17 12.83 -9.61 2.30
N PHE A 18 13.60 -9.35 3.36
CA PHE A 18 14.79 -10.14 3.67
C PHE A 18 14.48 -11.63 3.90
N ARG A 19 13.37 -11.93 4.58
CA ARG A 19 12.91 -13.32 4.74
C ARG A 19 12.52 -13.96 3.42
N ALA A 20 11.91 -13.19 2.50
CA ALA A 20 11.62 -13.66 1.15
C ALA A 20 12.91 -13.98 0.38
N ASP A 21 13.92 -13.12 0.45
CA ASP A 21 15.23 -13.37 -0.18
C ASP A 21 15.88 -14.65 0.36
N LEU A 22 15.84 -14.86 1.68
CA LEU A 22 16.37 -16.08 2.30
C LEU A 22 15.61 -17.33 1.85
N CYS A 23 14.28 -17.24 1.73
CA CYS A 23 13.45 -18.31 1.19
C CYS A 23 13.73 -18.59 -0.29
N LEU A 24 14.01 -17.57 -1.10
CA LEU A 24 14.37 -17.74 -2.52
C LEU A 24 15.75 -18.41 -2.68
N TYR A 25 16.69 -18.11 -1.77
CA TYR A 25 18.01 -18.72 -1.78
C TYR A 25 17.97 -20.21 -1.40
N SER A 26 17.11 -20.59 -0.45
CA SER A 26 16.97 -22.00 -0.03
C SER A 26 15.49 -22.40 0.12
N PRO A 27 14.76 -22.59 -0.99
CA PRO A 27 13.32 -22.83 -0.95
C PRO A 27 12.96 -24.18 -0.33
N GLU A 28 13.86 -25.17 -0.35
CA GLU A 28 13.63 -26.48 0.28
C GLU A 28 13.67 -26.42 1.81
N SER A 29 14.24 -25.36 2.40
CA SER A 29 14.31 -25.15 3.84
C SER A 29 13.03 -24.61 4.46
N TYR A 30 12.00 -24.34 3.65
CA TYR A 30 10.74 -23.75 4.09
C TYR A 30 9.56 -24.60 3.61
N CYS A 31 8.63 -24.89 4.52
CA CYS A 31 7.37 -25.53 4.15
C CYS A 31 6.44 -24.55 3.42
N LEU A 32 5.35 -25.08 2.84
CA LEU A 32 4.37 -24.26 2.12
C LEU A 32 3.71 -23.21 3.03
N ASP A 33 3.44 -23.56 4.28
CA ASP A 33 2.82 -22.64 5.25
C ASP A 33 3.78 -21.50 5.62
N GLU A 34 5.08 -21.78 5.78
CA GLU A 34 6.09 -20.75 6.04
C GLU A 34 6.27 -19.83 4.83
N LYS A 35 6.29 -20.37 3.62
CA LYS A 35 6.34 -19.59 2.37
C LYS A 35 5.13 -18.67 2.25
N LYS A 36 3.94 -19.20 2.52
CA LYS A 36 2.70 -18.42 2.57
C LYS A 36 2.76 -17.32 3.62
N GLY A 37 3.28 -17.64 4.81
CA GLY A 37 3.52 -16.67 5.88
C GLY A 37 4.40 -15.51 5.43
N ILE A 38 5.53 -15.81 4.78
CA ILE A 38 6.46 -14.78 4.26
C ILE A 38 5.76 -13.89 3.23
N CYS A 39 5.01 -14.45 2.28
CA CYS A 39 4.26 -13.66 1.31
C CYS A 39 3.21 -12.75 1.99
N ASN A 40 2.51 -13.28 2.99
CA ASN A 40 1.52 -12.51 3.75
C ASN A 40 2.18 -11.38 4.56
N ASP A 41 3.33 -11.65 5.17
CA ASP A 41 4.11 -10.64 5.90
C ASP A 41 4.55 -9.49 4.96
N MET A 42 5.04 -9.80 3.76
CA MET A 42 5.40 -8.79 2.75
C MET A 42 4.19 -7.92 2.38
N MET A 43 3.06 -8.54 2.05
CA MET A 43 1.86 -7.78 1.67
C MET A 43 1.33 -6.93 2.82
N ALA A 44 1.28 -7.48 4.03
CA ALA A 44 0.77 -6.78 5.19
C ALA A 44 1.64 -5.57 5.57
N THR A 45 2.97 -5.73 5.54
CA THR A 45 3.92 -4.66 5.89
C THR A 45 3.95 -3.57 4.83
N SER A 46 4.00 -3.91 3.53
CA SER A 46 3.88 -2.93 2.45
C SER A 46 2.56 -2.17 2.49
N LYS A 47 1.44 -2.87 2.75
CA LYS A 47 0.14 -2.22 2.94
C LYS A 47 0.14 -1.27 4.13
N ALA A 48 0.73 -1.65 5.26
CA ALA A 48 0.78 -0.79 6.45
C ALA A 48 1.61 0.50 6.24
N VAL A 49 2.72 0.42 5.50
CA VAL A 49 3.51 1.59 5.08
C VAL A 49 2.67 2.51 4.20
N LEU A 50 2.05 1.94 3.15
CA LEU A 50 1.21 2.69 2.22
C LEU A 50 -0.01 3.33 2.89
N ASP A 51 -0.72 2.59 3.74
CA ASP A 51 -1.86 3.11 4.49
C ASP A 51 -1.43 4.26 5.41
N THR A 52 -0.25 4.18 6.01
CA THR A 52 0.26 5.27 6.86
C THR A 52 0.60 6.50 6.02
N MET A 53 1.24 6.33 4.86
CA MET A 53 1.51 7.44 3.92
C MET A 53 0.22 8.07 3.39
N CYS A 54 -0.76 7.26 2.99
CA CYS A 54 -2.08 7.71 2.53
C CYS A 54 -2.83 8.49 3.62
N ASN A 55 -2.86 7.96 4.85
CA ASN A 55 -3.49 8.64 5.98
C ASN A 55 -2.81 9.97 6.31
N ASP A 56 -1.48 10.02 6.22
CA ASP A 56 -0.72 11.27 6.42
C ASP A 56 -1.07 12.31 5.36
N PHE A 57 -1.11 11.87 4.10
CA PHE A 57 -1.50 12.71 2.98
C PHE A 57 -2.93 13.23 3.14
N GLU A 58 -3.89 12.41 3.54
CA GLU A 58 -5.27 12.85 3.77
C GLU A 58 -5.40 13.89 4.89
N GLN A 59 -4.57 13.79 5.94
CA GLN A 59 -4.56 14.73 7.06
C GLN A 59 -3.87 16.06 6.72
N HIS A 60 -2.79 16.03 5.93
CA HIS A 60 -1.97 17.20 5.63
C HIS A 60 -2.24 17.84 4.27
N SER A 61 -2.89 17.14 3.34
CA SER A 61 -3.45 17.75 2.15
C SER A 61 -4.56 18.70 2.62
N PRO A 62 -4.58 19.98 2.19
CA PRO A 62 -5.48 21.01 2.73
C PRO A 62 -6.91 20.77 2.28
N ARG A 63 -7.52 19.65 2.68
CA ARG A 63 -8.60 18.99 1.97
C ARG A 63 -8.26 18.95 0.46
N CYS A 64 -8.03 17.76 -0.11
CA CYS A 64 -8.63 17.56 -1.42
C CYS A 64 -10.12 17.79 -1.17
N SER A 65 -10.58 18.99 -1.48
CA SER A 65 -11.82 19.50 -0.95
C SER A 65 -12.92 18.89 -1.80
N ARG A 66 -13.22 17.62 -1.54
CA ARG A 66 -14.53 17.03 -1.81
C ARG A 66 -15.66 17.91 -1.24
N GLN A 67 -15.32 18.90 -0.39
CA GLN A 67 -16.18 19.94 0.15
C GLN A 67 -15.92 21.38 -0.37
N ALA A 68 -14.91 21.66 -1.20
CA ALA A 68 -14.86 22.98 -1.84
C ALA A 68 -15.83 22.94 -3.03
N PRO A 69 -16.66 23.98 -3.20
CA PRO A 69 -17.64 24.02 -4.27
C PRO A 69 -17.03 23.71 -5.66
N GLY A 70 -15.80 24.16 -5.93
CA GLY A 70 -15.14 23.95 -7.22
C GLY A 70 -14.61 22.54 -7.48
N HIS A 71 -14.03 21.86 -6.48
CA HIS A 71 -13.41 20.54 -6.68
C HIS A 71 -14.44 19.42 -6.69
N ALA A 72 -15.49 19.52 -5.86
CA ALA A 72 -16.64 18.64 -5.91
C ALA A 72 -17.38 18.73 -7.26
N LEU A 73 -17.44 19.91 -7.88
CA LEU A 73 -18.03 20.09 -9.21
C LEU A 73 -17.12 19.54 -10.33
N CYS A 74 -15.80 19.72 -10.24
CA CYS A 74 -14.86 19.10 -11.19
C CYS A 74 -14.87 17.57 -11.13
N LEU A 75 -15.03 17.00 -9.93
CA LEU A 75 -15.06 15.54 -9.73
C LEU A 75 -16.45 14.94 -10.00
N ARG A 76 -17.57 15.59 -9.66
CA ARG A 76 -18.94 15.09 -9.93
C ARG A 76 -19.28 15.02 -11.41
N ARG A 77 -18.61 15.82 -12.25
CA ARG A 77 -18.82 15.85 -13.70
C ARG A 77 -18.00 14.82 -14.47
N ARG A 78 -17.17 14.02 -13.77
CA ARG A 78 -16.26 13.04 -14.38
C ARG A 78 -16.43 11.68 -13.71
N SER A 79 -16.42 10.61 -14.52
CA SER A 79 -16.66 9.24 -14.06
C SER A 79 -15.62 8.83 -13.01
N PRO A 80 -15.93 7.88 -12.11
CA PRO A 80 -14.95 7.30 -11.21
C PRO A 80 -13.68 6.84 -11.95
N GLN A 81 -13.83 6.24 -13.13
CA GLN A 81 -12.73 5.80 -13.99
C GLN A 81 -11.76 6.93 -14.35
N TRP A 82 -12.27 8.08 -14.80
CA TRP A 82 -11.41 9.20 -15.18
C TRP A 82 -10.54 9.72 -14.02
N ARG A 83 -11.05 9.65 -12.78
CA ARG A 83 -10.28 10.07 -11.59
C ARG A 83 -9.14 9.11 -11.30
N TRP A 84 -9.37 7.82 -11.52
CA TRP A 84 -8.34 6.79 -11.42
C TRP A 84 -7.25 7.02 -12.47
N ASP A 85 -7.63 7.21 -13.73
CA ASP A 85 -6.69 7.40 -14.84
C ASP A 85 -5.78 8.63 -14.66
N VAL A 86 -6.29 9.72 -14.07
CA VAL A 86 -5.51 10.95 -13.88
C VAL A 86 -4.64 10.95 -12.64
N LEU A 87 -5.09 10.31 -11.54
CA LEU A 87 -4.34 10.30 -10.28
C LEU A 87 -3.35 9.14 -10.19
N VAL A 88 -3.64 8.03 -10.85
CA VAL A 88 -2.85 6.79 -10.78
C VAL A 88 -2.13 6.48 -12.10
N GLY A 89 -2.58 7.04 -13.23
CA GLY A 89 -2.09 6.70 -14.57
C GLY A 89 -2.64 5.34 -15.05
N GLU A 90 -2.18 4.86 -16.22
CA GLU A 90 -2.59 3.56 -16.80
C GLU A 90 -2.12 2.32 -15.99
N GLY A 91 -1.41 2.53 -14.88
CA GLY A 91 -1.08 1.46 -13.95
C GLY A 91 -2.30 1.09 -13.12
N GLY A 92 -2.88 -0.09 -13.36
CA GLY A 92 -3.91 -0.65 -12.48
C GLY A 92 -3.49 -0.62 -11.02
N SER A 93 -4.47 -0.53 -10.11
CA SER A 93 -4.24 -0.44 -8.66
C SER A 93 -3.52 -1.68 -8.13
N LEU A 94 -2.18 -1.65 -8.05
CA LEU A 94 -1.38 -2.63 -7.32
C LEU A 94 -1.84 -2.76 -5.85
N TYR A 95 -2.55 -1.75 -5.33
CA TYR A 95 -3.09 -1.74 -3.97
C TYR A 95 -4.18 -2.77 -3.72
N HIS A 96 -4.93 -3.18 -4.76
CA HIS A 96 -6.00 -4.19 -4.59
C HIS A 96 -5.47 -5.62 -4.56
N GLU A 97 -4.19 -5.80 -4.87
CA GLU A 97 -3.52 -7.11 -5.00
C GLU A 97 -2.85 -7.57 -3.70
N LEU A 98 -2.77 -6.70 -2.68
CA LEU A 98 -2.18 -6.99 -1.37
C LEU A 98 -3.20 -7.60 -0.40
N GLU A 99 -3.99 -8.57 -0.86
CA GLU A 99 -4.86 -9.36 0.00
C GLU A 99 -4.11 -10.61 0.50
N PRO A 100 -4.23 -10.98 1.79
CA PRO A 100 -3.57 -12.16 2.30
C PRO A 100 -3.99 -13.41 1.54
N LEU A 101 -3.03 -14.31 1.28
CA LEU A 101 -3.32 -15.63 0.75
C LEU A 101 -4.12 -16.41 1.80
N GLY A 102 -5.34 -16.83 1.43
CA GLY A 102 -6.26 -17.64 2.22
C GLY A 102 -5.75 -19.04 2.51
#